data_AF-A0A4Y2V8F5-F1
#
_entry.id   AF-A0A4Y2V8F5-F1
#
_cell.length_a   1.000
_cell.length_b   1.000
_cell.length_c   1.000
_cell.angle_alpha   90.00
_cell.angle_beta   90.00
_cell.angle_gamma   90.00
#
_symmetry.space_group_name_H-M   'P 1'
#
loop_
_entity.id
_entity.type
_entity.pdbx_description
1 polymer ?
#
loop_
_entity_poly.entity_id
_entity_poly.type
_entity_poly.pdbx_seq_one_letter_code
_entity_poly.pdbx_strand_id
1 'polypeptide(L)'
;MQTYRRDRDGKYIVSLPLKENMKLGNSIQIAKQRLDSLWKRINNDSSMANLYCNFMKEYEGLGHMQKIDNSDNLKYVMPHHGVYRADSSTTKLRVVFDACAASTSGVSLNNCLLEGGVVQDDLFSILLRFRKHQVAFTADVKKMYRQIWVNPDQCNFQCILWKNRSCEEPSLYKLLTVMYGTKSAPYLAIRVLNQLATDERKEFPLASAVALKDFYVDDVLSGADNVSSALKLQQELISLLKAGGMELHKWCANNEMLLGNVPTEDQGYQFGDSDKDTVKTLGLRWNPKKDCFNFTITSSVSVPTKRTVLADIAKLFDPLGFLGPVSLLCSKSKVAPLKSVTIPRLELCAAELLSKLISKAVSSLNLKIDKTYLYSDSTIVLSWINTSPHLLKIFVSNRICRIHELTKDFSWHHVKTSENPADIISCGMTPQQLMDNSLW
;
A
#
# COMPACT_ATOMS: atom_id res chain seq x y z
N MET A 1 -8.48 -31.39 13.48
CA MET A 1 -7.00 -31.35 13.60
C MET A 1 -6.63 -29.97 14.11
N GLN A 2 -5.92 -29.86 15.24
CA GLN A 2 -5.54 -28.56 15.79
C GLN A 2 -4.38 -27.97 14.96
N THR A 3 -4.61 -26.84 14.30
CA THR A 3 -3.66 -26.24 13.34
C THR A 3 -2.76 -25.16 13.94
N TYR A 4 -3.05 -24.72 15.16
CA TYR A 4 -2.23 -23.77 15.92
C TYR A 4 -2.43 -23.93 17.43
N ARG A 5 -1.48 -23.42 18.20
CA ARG A 5 -1.57 -23.26 19.66
C ARG A 5 -0.79 -22.03 20.11
N ARG A 6 -1.11 -21.51 21.29
CA ARG A 6 -0.36 -20.45 21.96
C ARG A 6 0.42 -21.05 23.13
N ASP A 7 1.69 -20.71 23.26
CA ASP A 7 2.51 -21.17 24.37
C ASP A 7 2.34 -20.30 25.63
N ARG A 8 3.06 -20.64 26.70
CA ARG A 8 2.99 -19.94 27.99
C ARG A 8 3.60 -18.53 27.94
N ASP A 9 4.48 -18.29 26.96
CA ASP A 9 5.13 -17.00 26.74
C ASP A 9 4.31 -16.11 25.79
N GLY A 10 3.12 -16.57 25.40
CA GLY A 10 2.18 -15.86 24.54
C GLY A 10 2.45 -16.00 23.04
N LYS A 11 3.50 -16.73 22.63
CA LYS A 11 3.87 -16.92 21.23
C LYS A 11 3.00 -17.97 20.56
N TYR A 12 2.75 -17.76 19.27
CA TYR A 12 1.95 -18.68 18.47
C TYR A 12 2.83 -19.71 17.78
N ILE A 13 2.42 -20.97 17.88
CA ILE A 13 2.99 -22.11 17.17
C ILE A 13 1.94 -22.58 16.16
N VAL A 14 2.28 -22.51 14.88
CA VAL A 14 1.39 -22.87 13.76
C VAL A 14 1.88 -24.11 13.03
N SER A 15 0.95 -24.88 12.49
CA SER A 15 1.28 -25.95 11.57
C SER A 15 1.33 -25.46 10.13
N LEU A 16 2.34 -25.92 9.38
CA LEU A 16 2.42 -25.69 7.94
C LEU A 16 1.23 -26.38 7.25
N PRO A 17 0.49 -25.68 6.35
CA PRO A 17 -0.65 -26.25 5.66
C PRO A 17 -0.17 -27.11 4.47
N LEU A 18 0.28 -28.31 4.80
CA LEU A 18 0.81 -29.29 3.87
C LEU A 18 -0.34 -30.01 3.12
N LYS A 19 -0.17 -30.24 1.81
CA LYS A 19 -1.08 -31.07 1.00
C LYS A 19 -0.93 -32.56 1.36
N GLU A 20 -1.95 -33.37 1.12
CA GLU A 20 -1.94 -34.79 1.52
C GLU A 20 -0.97 -35.64 0.66
N ASN A 21 -0.91 -35.41 -0.65
CA ASN A 21 -0.13 -36.22 -1.59
C ASN A 21 1.23 -35.60 -1.97
N MET A 22 2.06 -35.28 -0.98
CA MET A 22 3.39 -34.68 -1.23
C MET A 22 4.41 -35.72 -1.68
N LYS A 23 5.11 -35.44 -2.79
CA LYS A 23 6.24 -36.23 -3.27
C LYS A 23 7.49 -35.36 -3.35
N LEU A 24 8.04 -35.00 -2.19
CA LEU A 24 9.33 -34.31 -2.12
C LEU A 24 10.46 -35.31 -2.33
N GLY A 25 11.33 -35.04 -3.29
CA GLY A 25 12.57 -35.78 -3.52
C GLY A 25 13.71 -35.27 -2.65
N ASN A 26 14.92 -35.76 -2.92
CA ASN A 26 16.13 -35.28 -2.25
C ASN A 26 16.46 -33.86 -2.76
N SER A 27 16.82 -32.94 -1.87
CA SER A 27 17.25 -31.58 -2.23
C SER A 27 18.61 -31.18 -1.64
N ILE A 28 19.29 -32.09 -0.93
CA ILE A 28 20.56 -31.84 -0.23
C ILE A 28 21.65 -31.43 -1.23
N GLN A 29 21.80 -32.20 -2.31
CA GLN A 29 22.85 -31.95 -3.31
C GLN A 29 22.66 -30.58 -3.99
N ILE A 30 21.41 -30.22 -4.32
CA ILE A 30 21.08 -28.93 -4.92
C ILE A 30 21.38 -27.79 -3.94
N ALA A 31 20.99 -27.93 -2.67
CA ALA A 31 21.30 -26.95 -1.64
C ALA A 31 22.81 -26.79 -1.43
N LYS A 32 23.58 -27.89 -1.39
CA LYS A 32 25.05 -27.86 -1.27
C LYS A 32 25.70 -27.12 -2.45
N GLN A 33 25.32 -27.46 -3.68
CA GLN A 33 25.83 -26.79 -4.89
C GLN A 33 25.52 -25.28 -4.91
N ARG A 34 24.31 -24.89 -4.50
CA ARG A 34 23.90 -23.48 -4.40
C ARG A 34 24.68 -22.75 -3.30
N LEU A 35 24.92 -23.39 -2.16
CA LEU A 35 25.74 -22.84 -1.08
C LEU A 35 27.20 -22.66 -1.52
N ASP A 36 27.79 -23.64 -2.21
CA ASP A 36 29.16 -23.51 -2.72
C ASP A 36 29.27 -22.42 -3.79
N SER A 37 28.25 -22.27 -4.64
CA SER A 37 28.18 -21.18 -5.62
C SER A 37 28.05 -19.82 -4.94
N LEU A 38 27.26 -19.72 -3.86
CA LEU A 38 27.15 -18.51 -3.05
C LEU A 38 28.51 -18.13 -2.47
N TRP A 39 29.24 -19.09 -1.87
CA TRP A 39 30.56 -18.85 -1.32
C TRP A 39 31.60 -18.44 -2.37
N LYS A 40 31.60 -19.06 -3.55
CA LYS A 40 32.44 -18.62 -4.67
C LYS A 40 32.17 -17.15 -5.05
N ARG A 41 30.92 -16.72 -5.00
CA ARG A 41 30.52 -15.34 -5.34
C ARG A 41 30.91 -14.33 -4.26
N ILE A 42 30.68 -14.65 -2.98
CA ILE A 42 30.92 -13.72 -1.87
C ILE A 42 32.35 -13.75 -1.33
N ASN A 43 33.16 -14.77 -1.65
CA ASN A 43 34.57 -14.82 -1.21
C ASN A 43 35.41 -13.63 -1.70
N ASN A 44 35.04 -13.05 -2.85
CA ASN A 44 35.71 -11.88 -3.40
C ASN A 44 35.17 -10.55 -2.84
N ASP A 45 34.11 -10.59 -2.04
CA ASP A 45 33.47 -9.42 -1.41
C ASP A 45 33.34 -9.65 0.10
N SER A 46 34.37 -9.26 0.84
CA SER A 46 34.45 -9.40 2.29
C SER A 46 33.29 -8.70 3.02
N SER A 47 32.76 -7.61 2.45
CA SER A 47 31.62 -6.88 3.04
C SER A 47 30.36 -7.72 2.96
N MET A 48 30.05 -8.25 1.77
CA MET A 48 28.89 -9.10 1.54
C MET A 48 28.97 -10.41 2.34
N ALA A 49 30.15 -11.02 2.43
CA ALA A 49 30.38 -12.22 3.24
C ALA A 49 30.12 -11.95 4.73
N ASN A 50 30.62 -10.84 5.27
CA ASN A 50 30.38 -10.45 6.67
C ASN A 50 28.91 -10.18 6.95
N LEU A 51 28.23 -9.42 6.08
CA LEU A 51 26.79 -9.14 6.23
C LEU A 51 25.96 -10.43 6.21
N TYR A 52 26.31 -11.38 5.33
CA TYR A 52 25.65 -12.67 5.23
C TYR A 52 25.85 -13.52 6.49
N CYS A 53 27.10 -13.68 6.94
CA CYS A 53 27.40 -14.47 8.13
C CYS A 53 26.82 -13.85 9.40
N ASN A 54 26.81 -12.52 9.52
CA ASN A 54 26.19 -11.83 10.65
C ASN A 54 24.68 -12.07 10.69
N PHE A 55 23.99 -12.03 9.55
CA PHE A 55 22.56 -12.37 9.48
C PHE A 55 22.30 -13.79 9.99
N MET A 56 23.07 -14.77 9.52
CA MET A 56 22.88 -16.18 9.90
C MET A 56 23.18 -16.39 11.40
N LYS A 57 24.26 -15.81 11.93
CA LYS A 57 24.57 -15.86 13.36
C LYS A 57 23.52 -15.20 14.23
N GLU A 58 22.96 -14.06 13.79
CA GLU A 58 21.84 -13.41 14.49
C GLU A 58 20.60 -14.31 14.48
N TYR A 59 20.34 -15.01 13.36
CA TYR A 59 19.24 -15.95 13.24
C TYR A 59 19.38 -17.15 14.20
N GLU A 60 20.61 -17.67 14.35
CA GLU A 60 20.95 -18.71 15.34
C GLU A 60 20.86 -18.20 16.78
N GLY A 61 21.47 -17.04 17.06
CA GLY A 61 21.53 -16.45 18.40
C GLY A 61 20.17 -16.06 18.96
N LEU A 62 19.20 -15.75 18.09
CA LEU A 62 17.80 -15.54 18.47
C LEU A 62 17.02 -16.85 18.64
N GLY A 63 17.65 -18.00 18.45
CA GLY A 63 17.02 -19.31 18.57
C GLY A 63 16.03 -19.64 17.45
N HIS A 64 16.11 -18.95 16.30
CA HIS A 64 15.19 -19.18 15.18
C HIS A 64 15.64 -20.31 14.25
N MET A 65 16.89 -20.74 14.38
CA MET A 65 17.37 -21.97 13.77
C MET A 65 18.20 -22.78 14.77
N GLN A 66 18.22 -24.09 14.54
CA GLN A 66 18.93 -25.03 15.41
C GLN A 66 19.73 -26.01 14.56
N LYS A 67 20.99 -26.23 14.93
CA LYS A 67 21.86 -27.25 14.33
C LYS A 67 21.33 -28.65 14.62
N ILE A 68 21.39 -29.54 13.64
CA ILE A 68 20.98 -30.93 13.77
C ILE A 68 22.09 -31.90 13.34
N ASP A 69 22.27 -32.95 14.14
CA ASP A 69 23.31 -33.97 13.90
C ASP A 69 22.78 -35.19 13.12
N ASN A 70 21.49 -35.53 13.28
CA ASN A 70 20.86 -36.67 12.62
C ASN A 70 19.95 -36.26 11.45
N SER A 71 20.14 -36.91 10.30
CA SER A 71 19.37 -36.70 9.07
C SER A 71 18.11 -37.59 8.95
N ASP A 72 17.87 -38.50 9.91
CA ASP A 72 16.89 -39.60 9.80
C ASP A 72 15.42 -39.17 9.65
N ASN A 73 15.11 -37.87 9.75
CA ASN A 73 13.76 -37.36 9.52
C ASN A 73 13.71 -36.12 8.63
N LEU A 74 14.78 -35.86 7.87
CA LEU A 74 14.88 -34.72 6.97
C LEU A 74 13.92 -34.89 5.78
N LYS A 75 13.07 -33.89 5.54
CA LYS A 75 12.13 -33.90 4.40
C LYS A 75 12.58 -33.01 3.26
N TYR A 76 13.13 -31.84 3.57
CA TYR A 76 13.53 -30.89 2.53
C TYR A 76 14.58 -29.90 3.03
N VAL A 77 15.63 -29.70 2.21
CA VAL A 77 16.71 -28.73 2.42
C VAL A 77 16.61 -27.64 1.35
N MET A 78 16.50 -26.39 1.79
CA MET A 78 16.37 -25.23 0.93
C MET A 78 17.73 -24.62 0.60
N PRO A 79 17.95 -24.27 -0.68
CA PRO A 79 18.92 -23.25 -1.04
C PRO A 79 18.57 -21.91 -0.40
N HIS A 80 19.57 -21.06 -0.21
CA HIS A 80 19.36 -19.70 0.25
C HIS A 80 20.46 -18.77 -0.25
N HIS A 81 20.19 -17.47 -0.26
CA HIS A 81 21.16 -16.46 -0.67
C HIS A 81 20.88 -15.11 -0.02
N GLY A 82 21.92 -14.31 0.17
CA GLY A 82 21.80 -12.93 0.61
C GLY A 82 21.38 -12.00 -0.53
N VAL A 83 20.42 -11.12 -0.28
CA VAL A 83 20.00 -10.02 -1.14
C VAL A 83 20.36 -8.70 -0.46
N TYR A 84 21.19 -7.89 -1.11
CA TYR A 84 21.57 -6.57 -0.63
C TYR A 84 20.45 -5.57 -0.89
N ARG A 85 20.10 -4.76 0.12
CA ARG A 85 19.11 -3.68 0.02
C ARG A 85 19.77 -2.38 0.46
N ALA A 86 20.24 -1.60 -0.52
CA ALA A 86 20.90 -0.32 -0.29
C ALA A 86 19.98 0.68 0.46
N ASP A 87 18.68 0.64 0.16
CA ASP A 87 17.67 1.56 0.71
C ASP A 87 17.16 1.19 2.11
N SER A 88 17.62 0.08 2.68
CA SER A 88 17.14 -0.43 3.97
C SER A 88 17.93 0.22 5.11
N SER A 89 17.25 1.01 5.95
CA SER A 89 17.88 1.66 7.10
C SER A 89 18.34 0.68 8.19
N THR A 90 17.61 -0.42 8.40
CA THR A 90 17.84 -1.35 9.52
C THR A 90 18.68 -2.56 9.15
N THR A 91 18.57 -3.08 7.93
CA THR A 91 19.24 -4.33 7.55
C THR A 91 19.67 -4.27 6.09
N LYS A 92 20.96 -4.05 5.87
CA LYS A 92 21.56 -3.93 4.53
C LYS A 92 21.51 -5.24 3.73
N LEU A 93 21.35 -6.38 4.40
CA LEU A 93 21.24 -7.70 3.78
C LEU A 93 20.08 -8.50 4.39
N ARG A 94 19.30 -9.17 3.53
CA ARG A 94 18.31 -10.17 3.94
C ARG A 94 18.63 -11.51 3.29
N VAL A 95 18.56 -12.62 4.03
CA VAL A 95 18.74 -13.96 3.45
C VAL A 95 17.39 -14.49 2.97
N VAL A 96 17.28 -14.82 1.69
CA VAL A 96 16.08 -15.42 1.12
C VAL A 96 16.25 -16.93 1.11
N PHE A 97 15.31 -17.63 1.74
CA PHE A 97 15.21 -19.08 1.71
C PHE A 97 14.34 -19.50 0.52
N ASP A 98 14.92 -20.25 -0.41
CA ASP A 98 14.26 -20.61 -1.66
C ASP A 98 13.42 -21.88 -1.49
N ALA A 99 12.16 -21.68 -1.09
CA ALA A 99 11.16 -22.73 -1.01
C ALA A 99 10.58 -23.14 -2.39
N CYS A 100 10.98 -22.47 -3.48
CA CYS A 100 10.56 -22.78 -4.85
C CYS A 100 11.52 -23.73 -5.57
N ALA A 101 12.72 -23.97 -5.01
CA ALA A 101 13.70 -24.87 -5.61
C ALA A 101 13.14 -26.29 -5.78
N ALA A 102 13.15 -26.81 -7.01
CA ALA A 102 12.71 -28.19 -7.24
C ALA A 102 13.67 -29.19 -6.57
N SER A 103 13.12 -30.20 -5.90
CA SER A 103 13.88 -31.39 -5.47
C SER A 103 14.11 -32.35 -6.65
N THR A 104 14.77 -33.48 -6.42
CA THR A 104 14.97 -34.51 -7.47
C THR A 104 13.67 -35.05 -8.07
N SER A 105 12.52 -34.89 -7.40
CA SER A 105 11.20 -35.25 -7.93
C SER A 105 10.57 -34.18 -8.82
N GLY A 106 11.22 -33.03 -9.01
CA GLY A 106 10.64 -31.86 -9.69
C GLY A 106 9.68 -31.03 -8.82
N VAL A 107 9.43 -31.44 -7.57
CA VAL A 107 8.50 -30.78 -6.64
C VAL A 107 9.27 -29.94 -5.62
N SER A 108 8.80 -28.72 -5.36
CA SER A 108 9.33 -27.80 -4.34
C SER A 108 8.44 -27.76 -3.09
N LEU A 109 8.95 -27.20 -1.99
CA LEU A 109 8.15 -27.02 -0.77
C LEU A 109 6.90 -26.16 -1.02
N ASN A 110 7.02 -25.10 -1.82
CA ASN A 110 5.88 -24.25 -2.17
C ASN A 110 4.79 -24.97 -2.97
N ASN A 111 5.14 -25.97 -3.77
CA ASN A 111 4.15 -26.81 -4.46
C ASN A 111 3.36 -27.68 -3.47
N CYS A 112 3.96 -28.03 -2.33
CA CYS A 112 3.38 -28.82 -1.27
C CYS A 112 2.57 -28.00 -0.25
N LEU A 113 2.73 -26.67 -0.22
CA LEU A 113 2.00 -25.79 0.68
C LEU A 113 0.70 -25.25 0.06
N LEU A 114 -0.32 -25.08 0.89
CA LEU A 114 -1.52 -24.31 0.55
C LEU A 114 -1.26 -22.82 0.77
N GLU A 115 -1.78 -21.97 -0.12
CA GLU A 115 -1.56 -20.52 -0.10
C GLU A 115 -2.34 -19.81 1.02
N GLY A 116 -3.45 -20.41 1.46
CA GLY A 116 -4.43 -19.74 2.32
C GLY A 116 -5.29 -18.75 1.54
N GLY A 117 -6.41 -18.35 2.14
CA GLY A 117 -7.29 -17.32 1.56
C GLY A 117 -6.77 -15.90 1.83
N VAL A 118 -7.27 -14.91 1.11
CA VAL A 118 -7.02 -13.51 1.44
C VAL A 118 -7.88 -13.14 2.66
N VAL A 119 -7.22 -12.92 3.80
CA VAL A 119 -7.89 -12.55 5.08
C VAL A 119 -7.76 -11.04 5.36
N GLN A 120 -6.91 -10.35 4.61
CA GLN A 120 -6.60 -8.95 4.81
C GLN A 120 -7.45 -8.06 3.91
N ASP A 121 -7.83 -6.89 4.41
CA ASP A 121 -8.43 -5.85 3.59
C ASP A 121 -7.46 -5.40 2.49
N ASP A 122 -8.04 -4.94 1.39
CA ASP A 122 -7.28 -4.43 0.27
C ASP A 122 -6.54 -3.13 0.63
N LEU A 123 -5.44 -2.88 -0.07
CA LEU A 123 -4.58 -1.72 0.16
C LEU A 123 -5.33 -0.37 0.06
N PHE A 124 -6.27 -0.26 -0.87
CA PHE A 124 -7.04 0.97 -1.07
C PHE A 124 -7.89 1.28 0.16
N SER A 125 -8.59 0.27 0.70
CA SER A 125 -9.39 0.39 1.92
C SER A 125 -8.57 0.82 3.13
N ILE A 126 -7.37 0.26 3.31
CA ILE A 126 -6.47 0.60 4.42
C ILE A 126 -5.98 2.05 4.30
N LEU A 127 -5.51 2.45 3.11
CA LEU A 127 -5.04 3.82 2.87
C LEU A 127 -6.17 4.85 3.05
N LEU A 128 -7.40 4.53 2.64
CA LEU A 128 -8.56 5.41 2.81
C LEU A 128 -8.91 5.60 4.29
N ARG A 129 -8.93 4.52 5.09
CA ARG A 129 -9.16 4.61 6.54
C ARG A 129 -8.08 5.43 7.23
N PHE A 130 -6.82 5.19 6.87
CA PHE A 130 -5.69 5.95 7.39
C PHE A 130 -5.87 7.46 7.18
N ARG A 131 -6.36 7.89 6.00
CA ARG A 131 -6.64 9.30 5.70
C ARG A 131 -7.81 9.93 6.46
N LYS A 132 -8.64 9.14 7.14
CA LYS A 132 -9.75 9.66 7.94
C LYS A 132 -9.27 10.33 9.24
N HIS A 133 -8.09 9.95 9.74
CA HIS A 133 -7.64 10.35 11.07
C HIS A 133 -6.99 11.74 11.07
N GLN A 134 -7.37 12.57 12.03
CA GLN A 134 -6.70 13.86 12.26
C GLN A 134 -5.30 13.68 12.86
N VAL A 135 -5.15 12.70 13.75
CA VAL A 135 -3.86 12.28 14.32
C VAL A 135 -3.56 10.88 13.80
N ALA A 136 -2.61 10.79 12.88
CA ALA A 136 -2.25 9.57 12.17
C ALA A 136 -0.86 9.08 12.61
N PHE A 137 -0.69 7.76 12.67
CA PHE A 137 0.59 7.12 12.93
C PHE A 137 0.79 5.85 12.09
N THR A 138 2.04 5.48 11.90
CA THR A 138 2.45 4.23 11.26
C THR A 138 3.52 3.54 12.10
N ALA A 139 3.53 2.21 12.10
CA ALA A 139 4.58 1.41 12.73
C ALA A 139 4.76 0.07 11.99
N ASP A 140 5.86 -0.63 12.26
CA ASP A 140 6.24 -1.91 11.65
C ASP A 140 6.37 -2.98 12.74
N VAL A 141 5.94 -4.23 12.49
CA VAL A 141 6.14 -5.36 13.39
C VAL A 141 7.53 -5.94 13.16
N LYS A 142 8.40 -5.74 14.13
CA LYS A 142 9.80 -6.16 14.09
C LYS A 142 9.92 -7.65 13.82
N LYS A 143 10.42 -7.97 12.62
CA LYS A 143 10.68 -9.35 12.17
C LYS A 143 9.41 -10.23 12.25
N MET A 144 8.23 -9.70 11.91
CA MET A 144 6.90 -10.34 12.07
C MET A 144 6.87 -11.86 11.87
N TYR A 145 7.31 -12.36 10.69
CA TYR A 145 7.30 -13.80 10.39
C TYR A 145 8.12 -14.63 11.40
N ARG A 146 9.24 -14.08 11.86
CA ARG A 146 10.15 -14.73 12.81
C ARG A 146 9.59 -14.78 14.23
N GLN A 147 8.50 -14.04 14.52
CA GLN A 147 7.81 -14.11 15.82
C GLN A 147 6.80 -15.26 15.89
N ILE A 148 6.61 -15.99 14.78
CA ILE A 148 5.63 -17.08 14.67
C ILE A 148 6.40 -18.39 14.55
N TRP A 149 6.17 -19.30 15.49
CA TRP A 149 6.84 -20.59 15.55
C TRP A 149 6.15 -21.60 14.67
N VAL A 150 6.91 -22.53 14.11
CA VAL A 150 6.38 -23.67 13.38
C VAL A 150 6.33 -24.87 14.30
N ASN A 151 5.31 -25.70 14.13
CA ASN A 151 5.18 -26.95 14.86
C ASN A 151 6.48 -27.78 14.71
N PRO A 152 7.14 -28.20 15.82
CA PRO A 152 8.40 -28.93 15.79
C PRO A 152 8.41 -30.15 14.86
N ASP A 153 7.27 -30.84 14.74
CA ASP A 153 7.12 -32.02 13.89
C ASP A 153 7.21 -31.71 12.38
N GLN A 154 7.03 -30.44 12.02
CA GLN A 154 7.05 -29.94 10.64
C GLN A 154 8.28 -29.07 10.32
N CYS A 155 9.15 -28.79 11.29
CA CYS A 155 10.39 -28.04 11.07
C CYS A 155 11.38 -28.81 10.15
N ASN A 156 11.22 -30.12 10.01
CA ASN A 156 11.99 -30.95 9.08
C ASN A 156 11.71 -30.69 7.59
N PHE A 157 10.65 -29.95 7.26
CA PHE A 157 10.40 -29.42 5.91
C PHE A 157 11.14 -28.11 5.63
N GLN A 158 11.69 -27.46 6.66
CA GLN A 158 12.35 -26.16 6.56
C GLN A 158 13.81 -26.26 7.03
N CYS A 159 14.62 -27.06 6.33
CA CYS A 159 16.04 -27.21 6.66
C CYS A 159 16.94 -26.45 5.70
N ILE A 160 18.17 -26.14 6.13
CA ILE A 160 19.20 -25.50 5.30
C ILE A 160 20.58 -26.10 5.59
N LEU A 161 21.51 -25.98 4.64
CA LEU A 161 22.92 -26.23 4.84
C LEU A 161 23.66 -24.91 5.01
N TRP A 162 24.34 -24.71 6.14
CA TRP A 162 25.08 -23.47 6.38
C TRP A 162 26.49 -23.76 6.91
N LYS A 163 27.44 -22.95 6.48
CA LYS A 163 28.82 -22.90 6.96
C LYS A 163 29.20 -21.44 7.20
N ASN A 164 30.03 -21.18 8.20
CA ASN A 164 30.46 -19.84 8.57
C ASN A 164 31.65 -19.39 7.71
N ARG A 165 32.44 -20.33 7.18
CA ARG A 165 33.56 -20.06 6.26
C ARG A 165 33.52 -20.98 5.05
N SER A 166 34.06 -20.51 3.93
CA SER A 166 34.12 -21.28 2.68
C SER A 166 34.86 -22.62 2.81
N CYS A 167 35.84 -22.71 3.71
CA CYS A 167 36.69 -23.88 3.95
C CYS A 167 36.08 -24.91 4.93
N GLU A 168 34.96 -24.60 5.57
CA GLU A 168 34.29 -25.51 6.51
C GLU A 168 33.32 -26.44 5.78
N GLU A 169 33.09 -27.63 6.34
CA GLU A 169 31.97 -28.47 5.89
C GLU A 169 30.64 -27.87 6.39
N PRO A 170 29.60 -27.81 5.54
CA PRO A 170 28.32 -27.27 5.93
C PRO A 170 27.63 -28.15 6.96
N SER A 171 27.15 -27.51 8.02
CA SER A 171 26.26 -28.12 9.00
C SER A 171 24.81 -27.98 8.58
N LEU A 172 23.99 -28.93 9.00
CA LEU A 172 22.55 -28.94 8.73
C LEU A 172 21.81 -28.22 9.86
N TYR A 173 20.87 -27.34 9.48
CA TYR A 173 20.05 -26.58 10.42
C TYR A 173 18.57 -26.74 10.09
N LYS A 174 17.72 -26.75 11.13
CA LYS A 174 16.27 -26.60 11.02
C LYS A 174 15.89 -25.15 11.33
N LEU A 175 15.00 -24.57 10.53
CA LEU A 175 14.37 -23.29 10.83
C LEU A 175 13.11 -23.52 11.67
N LEU A 176 12.97 -22.78 12.76
CA LEU A 176 11.95 -23.00 13.78
C LEU A 176 10.77 -22.02 13.69
N THR A 177 10.91 -20.97 12.89
CA THR A 177 9.91 -19.91 12.73
C THR A 177 9.39 -19.85 11.30
N VAL A 178 8.23 -19.22 11.09
CA VAL A 178 7.72 -18.94 9.75
C VAL A 178 8.72 -18.05 9.01
N MET A 179 8.98 -18.38 7.75
CA MET A 179 9.88 -17.60 6.88
C MET A 179 9.11 -16.96 5.73
N TYR A 180 9.48 -15.73 5.39
CA TYR A 180 9.02 -15.10 4.15
C TYR A 180 9.49 -15.91 2.94
N GLY A 181 8.70 -15.90 1.86
CA GLY A 181 8.98 -16.65 0.64
C GLY A 181 8.30 -18.03 0.55
N THR A 182 7.71 -18.52 1.65
CA THR A 182 6.79 -19.66 1.56
C THR A 182 5.40 -19.23 1.12
N LYS A 183 4.72 -20.10 0.38
CA LYS A 183 3.37 -19.84 -0.18
C LYS A 183 2.35 -19.49 0.91
N SER A 184 2.45 -20.12 2.08
CA SER A 184 1.53 -19.97 3.20
C SER A 184 1.91 -18.85 4.18
N ALA A 185 3.13 -18.30 4.12
CA ALA A 185 3.62 -17.37 5.14
C ALA A 185 2.74 -16.12 5.33
N PRO A 186 2.29 -15.42 4.27
CA PRO A 186 1.44 -14.23 4.44
C PRO A 186 0.14 -14.57 5.18
N TYR A 187 -0.53 -15.65 4.77
CA TYR A 187 -1.75 -16.13 5.44
C TYR A 187 -1.52 -16.45 6.91
N LEU A 188 -0.46 -17.19 7.23
CA LEU A 188 -0.13 -17.57 8.61
C LEU A 188 0.15 -16.34 9.47
N ALA A 189 0.89 -15.37 8.96
CA ALA A 189 1.22 -14.14 9.68
C ALA A 189 -0.03 -13.32 10.01
N ILE A 190 -0.87 -13.06 9.02
CA ILE A 190 -2.12 -12.31 9.20
C ILE A 190 -3.10 -13.07 10.09
N ARG A 191 -3.21 -14.40 9.92
CA ARG A 191 -4.14 -15.22 10.71
C ARG A 191 -3.76 -15.26 12.20
N VAL A 192 -2.46 -15.26 12.52
CA VAL A 192 -1.95 -15.17 13.90
C VAL A 192 -2.26 -13.81 14.48
N LEU A 193 -2.04 -12.72 13.75
CA LEU A 193 -2.40 -11.38 14.21
C LEU A 193 -3.89 -11.25 14.50
N ASN A 194 -4.74 -11.78 13.61
CA ASN A 194 -6.20 -11.80 13.82
C ASN A 194 -6.62 -12.68 15.01
N GLN A 195 -5.89 -13.78 15.26
CA GLN A 195 -6.13 -14.61 16.44
C GLN A 195 -5.78 -13.85 17.71
N LEU A 196 -4.61 -13.21 17.76
CA LEU A 196 -4.18 -12.38 18.88
C LEU A 196 -5.18 -11.27 19.18
N ALA A 197 -5.65 -10.58 18.14
CA ALA A 197 -6.70 -9.57 18.26
C ALA A 197 -8.02 -10.11 18.80
N THR A 198 -8.33 -11.38 18.54
CA THR A 198 -9.54 -12.03 19.05
C THR A 198 -9.37 -12.48 20.50
N ASP A 199 -8.23 -13.06 20.83
CA ASP A 199 -7.91 -13.58 22.16
C ASP A 199 -7.83 -12.44 23.19
N GLU A 200 -7.19 -11.33 22.82
CA GLU A 200 -6.96 -10.17 23.71
C GLU A 200 -8.05 -9.09 23.62
N ARG A 201 -9.14 -9.34 22.88
CA ARG A 201 -10.18 -8.33 22.59
C ARG A 201 -10.81 -7.71 23.83
N LYS A 202 -10.93 -8.48 24.91
CA LYS A 202 -11.54 -8.03 26.16
C LYS A 202 -10.68 -6.99 26.87
N GLU A 203 -9.36 -7.20 26.86
CA GLU A 203 -8.39 -6.34 27.53
C GLU A 203 -8.02 -5.12 26.66
N PHE A 204 -7.87 -5.30 25.33
CA PHE A 204 -7.42 -4.26 24.41
C PHE A 204 -8.39 -4.04 23.23
N PRO A 205 -9.61 -3.54 23.48
CA PRO A 205 -10.66 -3.45 22.45
C PRO A 205 -10.30 -2.52 21.28
N LEU A 206 -9.59 -1.40 21.52
CA LEU A 206 -9.23 -0.46 20.46
C LEU A 206 -8.14 -1.06 19.58
N ALA A 207 -7.09 -1.61 20.20
CA ALA A 207 -6.00 -2.26 19.47
C ALA A 207 -6.48 -3.47 18.69
N SER A 208 -7.40 -4.28 19.23
CA SER A 208 -7.98 -5.42 18.51
C SER A 208 -8.75 -4.99 17.27
N ALA A 209 -9.47 -3.88 17.31
CA ALA A 209 -10.17 -3.36 16.13
C ALA A 209 -9.19 -2.95 15.02
N VAL A 210 -8.09 -2.29 15.40
CA VAL A 210 -7.01 -1.89 14.48
C VAL A 210 -6.25 -3.11 13.96
N ALA A 211 -5.90 -4.07 14.82
CA ALA A 211 -5.19 -5.31 14.43
C ALA A 211 -5.94 -6.11 13.36
N LEU A 212 -7.28 -6.08 13.38
CA LEU A 212 -8.11 -6.78 12.41
C LEU A 212 -8.29 -6.06 11.06
N LYS A 213 -8.10 -4.73 11.01
CA LYS A 213 -8.47 -3.91 9.84
C LYS A 213 -7.33 -3.09 9.26
N ASP A 214 -6.45 -2.57 10.09
CA ASP A 214 -5.52 -1.50 9.71
C ASP A 214 -4.07 -2.00 9.57
N PHE A 215 -3.84 -3.30 9.75
CA PHE A 215 -2.57 -3.93 9.41
C PHE A 215 -2.53 -4.35 7.94
N TYR A 216 -1.43 -4.03 7.30
CA TYR A 216 -1.00 -4.58 6.02
C TYR A 216 0.27 -5.39 6.24
N VAL A 217 0.12 -6.71 6.39
CA VAL A 217 1.22 -7.61 6.77
C VAL A 217 1.91 -7.11 8.05
N ASP A 218 3.14 -6.62 7.96
CA ASP A 218 3.97 -6.12 9.06
C ASP A 218 3.74 -4.63 9.35
N ASP A 219 3.12 -3.87 8.46
CA ASP A 219 2.89 -2.44 8.64
C ASP A 219 1.50 -2.17 9.25
N VAL A 220 1.41 -1.27 10.23
CA VAL A 220 0.14 -0.73 10.73
C VAL A 220 0.02 0.74 10.36
N LEU A 221 -1.14 1.12 9.83
CA LEU A 221 -1.47 2.51 9.45
C LEU A 221 -2.81 2.85 10.09
N SER A 222 -2.80 3.64 11.16
CA SER A 222 -4.02 3.97 11.89
C SER A 222 -3.92 5.34 12.54
N GLY A 223 -4.89 5.67 13.38
CA GLY A 223 -4.95 6.96 14.04
C GLY A 223 -6.22 7.18 14.83
N ALA A 224 -6.41 8.42 15.26
CA ALA A 224 -7.62 8.87 15.95
C ALA A 224 -7.92 10.35 15.64
N ASP A 225 -9.07 10.83 16.11
CA ASP A 225 -9.50 12.22 15.89
C ASP A 225 -8.81 13.20 16.85
N ASN A 226 -8.18 12.71 17.92
CA ASN A 226 -7.48 13.54 18.89
C ASN A 226 -6.27 12.80 19.50
N VAL A 227 -5.33 13.57 20.03
CA VAL A 227 -4.04 13.06 20.53
C VAL A 227 -4.22 12.09 21.70
N SER A 228 -5.13 12.38 22.64
CA SER A 228 -5.36 11.51 23.80
C SER A 228 -5.86 10.13 23.39
N SER A 229 -6.79 10.07 22.45
CA SER A 229 -7.30 8.80 21.91
C SER A 229 -6.23 8.06 21.12
N ALA A 230 -5.40 8.77 20.34
CA ALA A 230 -4.29 8.18 19.61
C ALA A 230 -3.23 7.58 20.55
N LEU A 231 -2.88 8.28 21.63
CA LEU A 231 -1.94 7.80 22.65
C LEU A 231 -2.47 6.54 23.35
N LYS A 232 -3.75 6.53 23.72
CA LYS A 232 -4.39 5.34 24.30
C LYS A 232 -4.35 4.15 23.33
N LEU A 233 -4.70 4.39 22.06
CA LEU A 233 -4.64 3.36 21.02
C LEU A 233 -3.23 2.82 20.82
N GLN A 234 -2.21 3.70 20.79
CA GLN A 234 -0.81 3.33 20.69
C GLN A 234 -0.39 2.40 21.85
N GLN A 235 -0.75 2.76 23.09
CA GLN A 235 -0.43 1.97 24.28
C GLN A 235 -1.12 0.59 24.27
N GLU A 236 -2.40 0.55 23.89
CA GLU A 236 -3.12 -0.72 23.73
C GLU A 236 -2.48 -1.58 22.63
N LEU A 237 -2.05 -1.00 21.50
CA LEU A 237 -1.39 -1.73 20.40
C LEU A 237 -0.07 -2.35 20.83
N ILE A 238 0.77 -1.58 21.53
CA ILE A 238 2.05 -2.06 22.06
C ILE A 238 1.79 -3.22 23.03
N SER A 239 0.80 -3.09 23.91
CA SER A 239 0.48 -4.11 24.92
C SER A 239 -0.10 -5.38 24.29
N LEU A 240 -1.01 -5.23 23.32
CA LEU A 240 -1.62 -6.34 22.58
C LEU A 240 -0.57 -7.15 21.82
N LEU A 241 0.33 -6.49 21.08
CA LEU A 241 1.39 -7.18 20.35
C LEU A 241 2.42 -7.81 21.28
N LYS A 242 2.76 -7.14 22.38
CA LYS A 242 3.64 -7.69 23.42
C LYS A 242 3.06 -8.96 24.04
N ALA A 243 1.75 -9.03 24.26
CA ALA A 243 1.07 -10.25 24.71
C ALA A 243 1.22 -11.42 23.71
N GLY A 244 1.38 -11.13 22.42
CA GLY A 244 1.69 -12.11 21.38
C GLY A 244 3.18 -12.36 21.15
N GLY A 245 4.06 -11.78 21.97
CA GLY A 245 5.52 -11.86 21.80
C GLY A 245 6.06 -11.04 20.61
N MET A 246 5.31 -10.05 20.14
CA MET A 246 5.68 -9.18 19.01
C MET A 246 5.99 -7.75 19.49
N GLU A 247 6.89 -7.07 18.78
CA GLU A 247 7.33 -5.70 19.08
C GLU A 247 7.07 -4.78 17.89
N LEU A 248 6.59 -3.56 18.15
CA LEU A 248 6.45 -2.50 17.15
C LEU A 248 7.68 -1.58 17.17
N HIS A 249 8.19 -1.25 15.99
CA HIS A 249 9.28 -0.28 15.79
C HIS A 249 8.96 0.65 14.62
N LYS A 250 9.90 1.56 14.30
CA LYS A 250 9.80 2.55 13.23
C LYS A 250 8.53 3.41 13.28
N TRP A 251 8.16 3.82 14.49
CA TRP A 251 7.02 4.70 14.72
C TRP A 251 7.20 6.02 13.99
N CYS A 252 6.19 6.40 13.21
CA CYS A 252 6.08 7.69 12.57
C CYS A 252 4.68 8.24 12.88
N ALA A 253 4.56 9.55 13.12
CA ALA A 253 3.28 10.18 13.41
C ALA A 253 3.26 11.62 12.90
N ASN A 254 2.07 12.14 12.61
CA ASN A 254 1.89 13.55 12.26
C ASN A 254 1.87 14.48 13.50
N ASN A 255 1.93 13.92 14.70
CA ASN A 255 1.97 14.65 15.96
C ASN A 255 3.16 14.18 16.81
N GLU A 256 3.96 15.13 17.29
CA GLU A 256 5.20 14.87 18.05
C GLU A 256 4.94 14.19 19.41
N MET A 257 3.81 14.46 20.06
CA MET A 257 3.49 13.86 21.37
C MET A 257 3.38 12.32 21.31
N LEU A 258 3.01 11.75 20.15
CA LEU A 258 2.97 10.30 19.95
C LEU A 258 4.36 9.67 19.89
N LEU A 259 5.37 10.42 19.43
CA LEU A 259 6.75 9.94 19.36
C LEU A 259 7.50 10.16 20.67
N GLY A 260 7.12 11.15 21.47
CA GLY A 260 7.75 11.44 22.77
C GLY A 260 7.75 10.27 23.75
N ASN A 261 6.80 9.33 23.63
CA ASN A 261 6.72 8.13 24.47
C ASN A 261 7.41 6.89 23.87
N VAL A 262 7.94 6.99 22.65
CA VAL A 262 8.61 5.90 21.95
C VAL A 262 10.13 6.06 22.06
N PRO A 263 10.89 5.00 22.39
CA PRO A 263 12.35 5.05 22.40
C PRO A 263 12.91 5.56 21.06
N THR A 264 13.97 6.38 21.10
CA THR A 264 14.55 7.00 19.90
C THR A 264 14.97 5.97 18.83
N GLU A 265 15.37 4.77 19.24
CA GLU A 265 15.73 3.64 18.38
C GLU A 265 14.55 3.03 17.61
N ASP A 266 13.33 3.15 18.17
CA ASP A 266 12.09 2.67 17.58
C ASP A 266 11.35 3.78 16.82
N GLN A 267 11.88 5.00 16.77
CA GLN A 267 11.33 6.09 15.97
C GLN A 267 11.81 6.00 14.52
N GLY A 268 10.87 5.86 13.58
CA GLY A 268 11.14 5.83 12.13
C GLY A 268 11.23 7.22 11.50
N TYR A 269 10.80 8.25 12.22
CA TYR A 269 10.77 9.65 11.81
C TYR A 269 11.15 10.54 12.98
N GLN A 270 11.99 11.55 12.74
CA GLN A 270 12.35 12.57 13.72
C GLN A 270 11.90 13.93 13.20
N PHE A 271 11.15 14.66 14.03
CA PHE A 271 10.72 16.02 13.70
C PHE A 271 11.93 16.95 13.63
N GLY A 272 12.11 17.64 12.51
CA GLY A 272 13.17 18.66 12.34
C GLY A 272 14.39 18.23 11.52
N ASP A 273 14.47 16.98 11.04
CA ASP A 273 15.52 16.53 10.12
C ASP A 273 15.16 16.92 8.67
N SER A 274 15.85 17.94 8.12
CA SER A 274 15.54 18.51 6.79
C SER A 274 15.77 17.56 5.62
N ASP A 275 16.59 16.52 5.81
CA ASP A 275 16.96 15.59 4.74
C ASP A 275 15.97 14.43 4.57
N LYS A 276 15.01 14.24 5.49
CA LYS A 276 14.05 13.10 5.49
C LYS A 276 12.63 13.51 5.87
N ASP A 277 12.09 14.49 5.19
CA ASP A 277 10.70 14.96 5.37
C ASP A 277 9.61 13.94 4.99
N THR A 278 9.94 12.76 4.44
CA THR A 278 8.95 11.77 4.00
C THR A 278 9.29 10.35 4.41
N VAL A 279 8.25 9.58 4.75
CA VAL A 279 8.30 8.17 5.16
C VAL A 279 7.61 7.31 4.09
N LYS A 280 8.28 6.22 3.66
CA LYS A 280 7.65 5.23 2.76
C LYS A 280 6.55 4.49 3.53
N THR A 281 5.32 4.56 3.03
CA THR A 281 4.11 4.04 3.68
C THR A 281 3.30 3.26 2.63
N LEU A 282 3.35 1.93 2.68
CA LEU A 282 2.70 1.01 1.72
C LEU A 282 2.88 1.38 0.23
N GLY A 283 4.11 1.75 -0.15
CA GLY A 283 4.45 2.14 -1.53
C GLY A 283 4.26 3.62 -1.86
N LEU A 284 3.55 4.38 -1.02
CA LEU A 284 3.46 5.85 -1.10
C LEU A 284 4.56 6.51 -0.26
N ARG A 285 4.76 7.82 -0.44
CA ARG A 285 5.60 8.65 0.45
C ARG A 285 4.71 9.59 1.22
N TRP A 286 4.64 9.44 2.54
CA TRP A 286 3.85 10.32 3.42
C TRP A 286 4.77 11.31 4.10
N ASN A 287 4.42 12.59 4.12
CA ASN A 287 5.07 13.62 4.94
C ASN A 287 4.27 13.75 6.24
N PRO A 288 4.80 13.28 7.39
CA PRO A 288 4.05 13.31 8.64
C PRO A 288 3.78 14.74 9.12
N LYS A 289 4.74 15.67 8.96
CA LYS A 289 4.62 17.05 9.42
C LYS A 289 3.51 17.84 8.72
N LYS A 290 3.37 17.67 7.41
CA LYS A 290 2.33 18.32 6.58
C LYS A 290 1.06 17.49 6.43
N ASP A 291 1.12 16.22 6.87
CA ASP A 291 0.09 15.21 6.64
C ASP A 291 -0.35 15.11 5.17
N CYS A 292 0.62 15.00 4.26
CA CYS A 292 0.35 14.89 2.80
C CYS A 292 1.09 13.72 2.17
N PHE A 293 0.50 13.11 1.14
CA PHE A 293 1.21 12.16 0.29
C PHE A 293 1.98 12.92 -0.81
N ASN A 294 3.23 12.52 -1.00
CA ASN A 294 4.13 13.09 -1.98
C ASN A 294 4.39 12.07 -3.09
N PHE A 295 4.30 12.54 -4.33
CA PHE A 295 4.62 11.75 -5.51
C PHE A 295 5.88 12.28 -6.17
N THR A 296 6.80 11.38 -6.53
CA THR A 296 8.02 11.75 -7.26
C THR A 296 7.83 11.35 -8.71
N ILE A 297 7.65 12.35 -9.58
CA ILE A 297 7.58 12.14 -11.02
C ILE A 297 8.97 12.36 -11.59
N THR A 298 9.60 11.29 -12.08
CA THR A 298 10.88 11.39 -12.79
C THR A 298 10.59 11.36 -14.28
N SER A 299 10.60 12.53 -14.93
CA SER A 299 10.46 12.60 -16.40
C SER A 299 11.71 12.01 -17.05
N SER A 300 11.55 11.06 -17.98
CA SER A 300 12.66 10.61 -18.80
C SER A 300 13.00 11.70 -19.85
N VAL A 301 14.29 12.01 -20.00
CA VAL A 301 14.79 13.09 -20.88
C VAL A 301 14.99 12.61 -22.33
N SER A 302 14.76 11.33 -22.61
CA SER A 302 14.96 10.75 -23.94
C SER A 302 13.75 10.93 -24.84
N VAL A 303 13.96 10.86 -26.16
CA VAL A 303 12.88 10.87 -27.17
C VAL A 303 11.77 9.86 -26.76
N PRO A 304 10.52 10.33 -26.57
CA PRO A 304 9.45 9.49 -26.05
C PRO A 304 9.04 8.44 -27.09
N THR A 305 9.13 7.18 -26.73
CA THR A 305 8.50 6.08 -27.45
C THR A 305 7.25 5.62 -26.69
N LYS A 306 6.28 5.00 -27.37
CA LYS A 306 5.12 4.39 -26.69
C LYS A 306 5.54 3.49 -25.51
N ARG A 307 6.64 2.74 -25.66
CA ARG A 307 7.16 1.87 -24.61
C ARG A 307 7.74 2.64 -23.42
N THR A 308 8.52 3.71 -23.66
CA THR A 308 9.09 4.51 -22.56
C THR A 308 8.02 5.30 -21.82
N VAL A 309 7.02 5.84 -22.52
CA VAL A 309 5.87 6.52 -21.91
C VAL A 309 5.07 5.55 -21.04
N LEU A 310 4.72 4.36 -21.55
CA LEU A 310 4.01 3.35 -20.75
C LEU A 310 4.83 2.87 -19.54
N ALA A 311 6.14 2.73 -19.70
CA ALA A 311 7.03 2.37 -18.59
C ALA A 311 7.09 3.48 -17.52
N ASP A 312 7.09 4.75 -17.91
CA ASP A 312 7.08 5.87 -16.97
C ASP A 312 5.72 6.01 -16.26
N ILE A 313 4.61 5.82 -16.97
CA ILE A 313 3.27 5.75 -16.36
C ILE A 313 3.21 4.59 -15.36
N ALA A 314 3.74 3.41 -15.71
CA ALA A 314 3.72 2.24 -14.83
C ALA A 314 4.61 2.37 -13.58
N LYS A 315 5.58 3.29 -13.55
CA LYS A 315 6.37 3.61 -12.35
C LYS A 315 5.56 4.40 -11.32
N LEU A 316 4.47 5.05 -11.76
CA LEU A 316 3.62 5.85 -10.90
C LEU A 316 2.73 4.94 -10.06
N PHE A 317 3.02 4.86 -8.76
CA PHE A 317 2.20 4.12 -7.83
C PHE A 317 1.16 5.05 -7.19
N ASP A 318 -0.05 5.05 -7.73
CA ASP A 318 -1.17 5.87 -7.26
C ASP A 318 -2.42 5.01 -7.01
N PRO A 319 -2.43 4.23 -5.91
CA PRO A 319 -3.54 3.33 -5.61
C PRO A 319 -4.86 4.07 -5.34
N LEU A 320 -4.82 5.33 -4.90
CA LEU A 320 -6.00 6.14 -4.58
C LEU A 320 -6.48 7.01 -5.75
N GLY A 321 -5.71 7.08 -6.85
CA GLY A 321 -6.07 7.88 -8.02
C GLY A 321 -5.90 9.39 -7.83
N PHE A 322 -5.05 9.85 -6.90
CA PHE A 322 -4.82 11.28 -6.64
C PHE A 322 -4.19 12.02 -7.82
N LEU A 323 -3.41 11.32 -8.64
CA LEU A 323 -2.74 11.83 -9.83
C LEU A 323 -3.50 11.52 -11.12
N GLY A 324 -4.63 10.80 -11.03
CA GLY A 324 -5.49 10.53 -12.16
C GLY A 324 -5.82 11.85 -12.89
N PRO A 325 -5.61 11.96 -14.21
CA PRO A 325 -5.75 13.23 -14.89
C PRO A 325 -7.23 13.65 -14.89
N VAL A 326 -7.52 14.86 -14.42
CA VAL A 326 -8.71 15.59 -14.83
C VAL A 326 -8.54 15.85 -16.34
N SER A 327 -9.14 15.01 -17.16
CA SER A 327 -9.00 15.09 -18.61
C SER A 327 -10.18 15.83 -19.21
N LEU A 328 -9.91 16.84 -20.05
CA LEU A 328 -10.95 17.47 -20.85
C LEU A 328 -11.50 16.43 -21.85
N LEU A 329 -12.71 15.94 -21.59
CA LEU A 329 -13.35 14.96 -22.47
C LEU A 329 -13.91 15.62 -23.74
N CYS A 330 -14.60 16.73 -23.59
CA CYS A 330 -15.16 17.50 -24.69
C CYS A 330 -15.41 18.94 -24.28
N SER A 331 -15.27 19.86 -25.23
CA SER A 331 -15.57 21.28 -25.06
C SER A 331 -16.45 21.78 -26.19
N LYS A 332 -17.33 22.74 -25.90
CA LYS A 332 -18.16 23.38 -26.93
C LYS A 332 -18.35 24.85 -26.61
N SER A 333 -18.03 25.69 -27.59
CA SER A 333 -18.27 27.14 -27.55
C SER A 333 -19.24 27.54 -28.67
N LYS A 334 -19.87 28.70 -28.53
CA LYS A 334 -20.77 29.27 -29.54
C LYS A 334 -20.48 30.76 -29.71
N VAL A 335 -20.34 31.19 -30.95
CA VAL A 335 -20.12 32.61 -31.29
C VAL A 335 -21.34 33.42 -30.90
N ALA A 336 -21.10 34.62 -30.34
CA ALA A 336 -22.16 35.55 -29.98
C ALA A 336 -23.00 35.94 -31.22
N PRO A 337 -24.34 36.03 -31.11
CA PRO A 337 -25.19 36.45 -32.23
C PRO A 337 -24.88 37.90 -32.67
N LEU A 338 -25.04 38.19 -33.97
CA LEU A 338 -24.92 39.56 -34.51
C LEU A 338 -26.00 40.51 -33.96
N LYS A 339 -27.17 39.99 -33.57
CA LYS A 339 -28.21 40.77 -32.91
C LYS A 339 -27.86 40.97 -31.45
N SER A 340 -28.00 42.20 -30.95
CA SER A 340 -27.72 42.55 -29.56
C SER A 340 -28.57 41.73 -28.59
N VAL A 341 -27.91 41.00 -27.70
CA VAL A 341 -28.49 40.20 -26.63
C VAL A 341 -27.75 40.55 -25.34
N THR A 342 -28.48 40.71 -24.24
CA THR A 342 -27.91 41.03 -22.92
C THR A 342 -26.98 39.91 -22.42
N ILE A 343 -25.92 40.27 -21.70
CA ILE A 343 -24.94 39.32 -21.13
C ILE A 343 -25.59 38.15 -20.37
N PRO A 344 -26.56 38.36 -19.44
CA PRO A 344 -27.19 37.23 -18.73
C PRO A 344 -27.91 36.23 -19.64
N ARG A 345 -28.43 36.69 -20.78
CA ARG A 345 -29.08 35.83 -21.77
C ARG A 345 -28.06 35.03 -22.59
N LEU A 346 -26.84 35.55 -22.79
CA LEU A 346 -25.74 34.82 -23.42
C LEU A 346 -25.21 33.75 -22.46
N GLU A 347 -25.00 34.09 -21.19
CA GLU A 347 -24.62 33.14 -20.12
C GLU A 347 -25.67 32.02 -19.98
N LEU A 348 -26.96 32.37 -20.04
CA LEU A 348 -28.04 31.37 -20.04
C LEU A 348 -27.97 30.43 -21.26
N CYS A 349 -27.58 30.95 -22.44
CA CYS A 349 -27.37 30.12 -23.62
C CYS A 349 -26.16 29.19 -23.44
N ALA A 350 -25.12 29.63 -22.73
CA ALA A 350 -23.97 28.79 -22.39
C ALA A 350 -24.36 27.66 -21.42
N ALA A 351 -25.16 27.94 -20.40
CA ALA A 351 -25.70 26.92 -19.48
C ALA A 351 -26.59 25.88 -20.21
N GLU A 352 -27.43 26.33 -21.14
CA GLU A 352 -28.23 25.44 -21.99
C GLU A 352 -27.33 24.57 -22.91
N LEU A 353 -26.24 25.15 -23.42
CA LEU A 353 -25.27 24.43 -24.26
C LEU A 353 -24.53 23.35 -23.46
N LEU A 354 -24.07 23.67 -22.24
CA LEU A 354 -23.47 22.72 -21.32
C LEU A 354 -24.43 21.56 -21.03
N SER A 355 -25.69 21.87 -20.70
CA SER A 355 -26.73 20.88 -20.40
C SER A 355 -26.93 19.87 -21.54
N LYS A 356 -26.92 20.36 -22.79
CA LYS A 356 -27.01 19.49 -23.98
C LYS A 356 -25.76 18.63 -24.17
N LEU A 357 -24.58 19.22 -23.98
CA LEU A 357 -23.31 18.52 -24.15
C LEU A 357 -23.15 17.41 -23.13
N ILE A 358 -23.36 17.72 -21.84
CA ILE A 358 -23.15 16.75 -20.76
C ILE A 358 -24.18 15.62 -20.82
N SER A 359 -25.46 15.92 -21.08
CA SER A 359 -26.49 14.89 -21.26
C SER A 359 -26.13 13.93 -22.40
N LYS A 360 -25.64 14.47 -23.53
CA LYS A 360 -25.18 13.65 -24.65
C LYS A 360 -23.93 12.85 -24.32
N ALA A 361 -22.95 13.44 -23.65
CA ALA A 361 -21.73 12.76 -23.24
C ALA A 361 -22.03 11.59 -22.29
N VAL A 362 -22.75 11.86 -21.19
CA VAL A 362 -23.14 10.86 -20.18
C VAL A 362 -23.88 9.68 -20.83
N SER A 363 -24.87 9.97 -21.69
CA SER A 363 -25.62 8.91 -22.39
C SER A 363 -24.78 8.09 -23.38
N SER A 364 -23.67 8.64 -23.89
CA SER A 364 -22.83 7.98 -24.89
C SER A 364 -21.67 7.19 -24.30
N LEU A 365 -21.26 7.47 -23.05
CA LEU A 365 -20.06 6.88 -22.46
C LEU A 365 -20.23 5.46 -21.94
N ASN A 366 -21.47 4.95 -21.78
CA ASN A 366 -21.76 3.62 -21.21
C ASN A 366 -20.98 3.32 -19.92
N LEU A 367 -20.81 4.34 -19.07
CA LEU A 367 -20.16 4.28 -17.76
C LEU A 367 -21.18 4.57 -16.67
N LYS A 368 -21.02 3.92 -15.51
CA LYS A 368 -21.78 4.28 -14.31
C LYS A 368 -21.20 5.56 -13.72
N ILE A 369 -21.98 6.64 -13.72
CA ILE A 369 -21.61 7.94 -13.14
C ILE A 369 -22.43 8.12 -11.87
N ASP A 370 -21.77 8.13 -10.71
CA ASP A 370 -22.47 8.24 -9.42
C ASP A 370 -22.95 9.66 -9.11
N LYS A 371 -22.24 10.70 -9.58
CA LYS A 371 -22.61 12.12 -9.41
C LYS A 371 -22.14 12.99 -10.59
N THR A 372 -22.87 14.06 -10.88
CA THR A 372 -22.52 15.06 -11.90
C THR A 372 -22.73 16.47 -11.37
N TYR A 373 -21.70 17.31 -11.50
CA TYR A 373 -21.69 18.70 -11.05
C TYR A 373 -21.52 19.63 -12.24
N LEU A 374 -22.33 20.69 -12.29
CA LEU A 374 -22.33 21.71 -13.33
C LEU A 374 -22.01 23.06 -12.69
N TYR A 375 -21.17 23.86 -13.34
CA TYR A 375 -20.71 25.13 -12.80
C TYR A 375 -21.07 26.28 -13.73
N SER A 376 -21.44 27.43 -13.15
CA SER A 376 -21.58 28.71 -13.84
C SER A 376 -21.09 29.82 -12.92
N ASP A 377 -20.44 30.82 -13.49
CA ASP A 377 -20.01 32.04 -12.79
C ASP A 377 -21.10 33.12 -12.76
N SER A 378 -22.17 32.94 -13.54
CA SER A 378 -23.33 33.84 -13.53
C SER A 378 -24.30 33.50 -12.41
N THR A 379 -24.24 34.27 -11.33
CA THR A 379 -25.22 34.20 -10.23
C THR A 379 -26.66 34.50 -10.71
N ILE A 380 -26.83 35.29 -11.77
CA ILE A 380 -28.13 35.58 -12.38
C ILE A 380 -28.70 34.31 -13.03
N VAL A 381 -27.89 33.58 -13.81
CA VAL A 381 -28.31 32.33 -14.44
C VAL A 381 -28.66 31.28 -13.39
N LEU A 382 -27.85 31.14 -12.34
CA LEU A 382 -28.14 30.22 -11.24
C LEU A 382 -29.44 30.58 -10.51
N SER A 383 -29.70 31.88 -10.30
CA SER A 383 -30.97 32.36 -9.74
C SER A 383 -32.16 32.00 -10.65
N TRP A 384 -32.03 32.16 -11.97
CA TRP A 384 -33.06 31.74 -12.92
C TRP A 384 -33.27 30.22 -12.96
N ILE A 385 -32.22 29.42 -12.85
CA ILE A 385 -32.32 27.95 -12.75
C ILE A 385 -33.09 27.53 -11.50
N ASN A 386 -32.96 28.28 -10.40
CA ASN A 386 -33.69 28.02 -9.15
C ASN A 386 -35.09 28.67 -9.12
N THR A 387 -35.45 29.47 -10.13
CA THR A 387 -36.75 30.12 -10.22
C THR A 387 -37.70 29.29 -11.06
N SER A 388 -38.97 29.17 -10.65
CA SER A 388 -39.95 28.41 -11.43
C SER A 388 -40.16 29.05 -12.82
N PRO A 389 -40.13 28.27 -13.93
CA PRO A 389 -40.14 28.83 -15.29
C PRO A 389 -41.33 29.75 -15.60
N HIS A 390 -42.51 29.50 -15.01
CA HIS A 390 -43.72 30.29 -15.23
C HIS A 390 -43.61 31.76 -14.76
N LEU A 391 -42.66 32.05 -13.88
CA LEU A 391 -42.38 33.41 -13.38
C LEU A 391 -41.41 34.18 -14.29
N LEU A 392 -40.80 33.51 -15.26
CA LEU A 392 -39.75 34.06 -16.11
C LEU A 392 -40.29 34.48 -17.47
N LYS A 393 -39.67 35.51 -18.07
CA LYS A 393 -39.99 35.91 -19.44
C LYS A 393 -39.75 34.75 -20.40
N ILE A 394 -40.58 34.64 -21.45
CA ILE A 394 -40.63 33.52 -22.41
C ILE A 394 -39.24 33.01 -22.85
N PHE A 395 -38.33 33.92 -23.24
CA PHE A 395 -36.97 33.55 -23.66
C PHE A 395 -36.18 32.77 -22.60
N VAL A 396 -36.30 33.21 -21.35
CA VAL A 396 -35.61 32.62 -20.19
C VAL A 396 -36.34 31.34 -19.78
N SER A 397 -37.66 31.41 -19.62
CA SER A 397 -38.52 30.26 -19.27
C SER A 397 -38.26 29.05 -20.17
N ASN A 398 -38.28 29.23 -21.49
CA ASN A 398 -38.09 28.12 -22.44
C ASN A 398 -36.74 27.42 -22.28
N ARG A 399 -35.68 28.16 -21.93
CA ARG A 399 -34.34 27.61 -21.72
C ARG A 399 -34.20 26.93 -20.37
N ILE A 400 -34.77 27.52 -19.33
CA ILE A 400 -34.79 26.89 -17.99
C ILE A 400 -35.54 25.56 -18.05
N CYS A 401 -36.70 25.49 -18.72
CA CYS A 401 -37.39 24.21 -18.93
C CYS A 401 -36.47 23.16 -19.57
N ARG A 402 -35.69 23.55 -20.60
CA ARG A 402 -34.76 22.63 -21.27
C ARG A 402 -33.58 22.23 -20.40
N ILE A 403 -33.05 23.15 -19.58
CA ILE A 403 -31.99 22.87 -18.62
C ILE A 403 -32.50 21.88 -17.57
N HIS A 404 -33.67 22.11 -16.98
CA HIS A 404 -34.28 21.20 -16.00
C HIS A 404 -34.53 19.81 -16.57
N GLU A 405 -35.02 19.71 -17.80
CA GLU A 405 -35.25 18.42 -18.48
C GLU A 405 -33.94 17.63 -18.66
N LEU A 406 -32.85 18.29 -19.05
CA LEU A 406 -31.58 17.65 -19.35
C LEU A 406 -30.69 17.40 -18.13
N THR A 407 -30.94 18.09 -17.01
CA THR A 407 -30.06 18.13 -15.85
C THR A 407 -30.74 17.73 -14.54
N LYS A 408 -31.87 16.99 -14.63
CA LYS A 408 -32.70 16.59 -13.48
C LYS A 408 -31.91 15.92 -12.35
N ASP A 409 -30.92 15.10 -12.69
CA ASP A 409 -30.11 14.35 -11.72
C ASP A 409 -28.73 15.00 -11.46
N PHE A 410 -28.52 16.24 -11.93
CA PHE A 410 -27.24 16.96 -11.82
C PHE A 410 -27.36 18.13 -10.85
N SER A 411 -26.23 18.51 -10.25
CA SER A 411 -26.17 19.62 -9.28
C SER A 411 -25.49 20.85 -9.89
N TRP A 412 -26.17 22.00 -9.86
CA TRP A 412 -25.62 23.29 -10.31
C TRP A 412 -24.94 24.04 -9.17
N HIS A 413 -23.75 24.59 -9.45
CA HIS A 413 -22.92 25.31 -8.49
C HIS A 413 -22.36 26.60 -9.08
N HIS A 414 -22.01 27.52 -8.18
CA HIS A 414 -21.29 28.73 -8.55
C HIS A 414 -19.78 28.48 -8.59
N VAL A 415 -19.11 29.03 -9.59
CA VAL A 415 -17.64 29.14 -9.66
C VAL A 415 -17.27 30.61 -9.82
N LYS A 416 -16.16 31.07 -9.23
CA LYS A 416 -15.72 32.45 -9.47
C LYS A 416 -15.26 32.59 -10.92
N THR A 417 -15.55 33.72 -11.57
CA THR A 417 -15.10 33.98 -12.97
C THR A 417 -13.59 33.78 -13.15
N SER A 418 -12.77 34.18 -12.18
CA SER A 418 -11.30 33.96 -12.23
C SER A 418 -10.87 32.49 -12.18
N GLU A 419 -11.78 31.60 -11.78
CA GLU A 419 -11.57 30.15 -11.63
C GLU A 419 -12.40 29.35 -12.66
N ASN A 420 -13.01 30.01 -13.64
CA ASN A 420 -13.87 29.39 -14.63
C ASN A 420 -13.07 28.95 -15.87
N PRO A 421 -12.80 27.63 -16.05
CA PRO A 421 -12.01 27.15 -17.18
C PRO A 421 -12.73 27.29 -18.53
N ALA A 422 -14.05 27.51 -18.54
CA ALA A 422 -14.80 27.70 -19.79
C ALA A 422 -14.48 29.05 -20.45
N ASP A 423 -14.08 30.06 -19.67
CA ASP A 423 -13.78 31.40 -20.17
C ASP A 423 -12.55 31.43 -21.08
N ILE A 424 -11.64 30.49 -20.91
CA ILE A 424 -10.45 30.33 -21.74
C ILE A 424 -10.84 30.11 -23.21
N ILE A 425 -11.93 29.36 -23.46
CA ILE A 425 -12.41 29.08 -24.81
C ILE A 425 -13.33 30.20 -25.34
N SER A 426 -14.14 30.83 -24.50
CA SER A 426 -15.11 31.85 -24.93
C SER A 426 -14.50 33.24 -25.11
N CYS A 427 -13.52 33.63 -24.29
CA CYS A 427 -12.87 34.94 -24.35
C CYS A 427 -11.66 34.98 -25.30
N GLY A 428 -11.17 33.80 -25.72
CA GLY A 428 -10.03 33.66 -26.62
C GLY A 428 -8.68 33.75 -25.90
N MET A 429 -7.78 32.83 -26.21
CA MET A 429 -6.43 32.78 -25.65
C MET A 429 -5.43 32.39 -26.74
N THR A 430 -4.22 32.96 -26.70
CA THR A 430 -3.15 32.54 -27.63
C THR A 430 -2.62 31.15 -27.26
N PRO A 431 -2.11 30.35 -28.22
CA PRO A 431 -1.55 29.04 -27.92
C PRO A 431 -0.45 29.05 -26.86
N GLN A 432 0.36 30.12 -26.83
CA GLN A 432 1.44 30.27 -25.86
C GLN A 432 0.92 30.56 -24.44
N GLN A 433 -0.11 31.40 -24.31
CA GLN A 433 -0.77 31.64 -23.02
C GLN A 433 -1.53 30.40 -22.52
N LEU A 434 -2.02 29.56 -23.43
CA LEU A 434 -2.71 28.32 -23.08
C LEU A 434 -1.74 27.28 -22.48
N MET A 435 -0.50 27.22 -22.97
CA MET A 435 0.53 26.30 -22.44
C MET A 435 0.89 26.58 -20.97
N ASP A 436 0.81 27.84 -20.55
CA ASP A 436 1.19 28.27 -19.20
C ASP A 436 -0.03 28.47 -18.28
N ASN A 437 -1.23 28.10 -18.71
CA ASN A 437 -2.46 28.34 -17.96
C ASN A 437 -2.71 27.26 -16.90
N SER A 438 -2.83 27.65 -15.63
CA SER A 438 -3.04 26.72 -14.51
C SER A 438 -4.47 26.19 -14.34
N LEU A 439 -5.44 26.72 -15.10
CA LEU A 439 -6.84 26.27 -15.08
C LEU A 439 -7.13 25.13 -16.08
N TRP A 440 -6.22 24.84 -17.02
CA TRP A 440 -6.39 23.84 -18.09
C TRP A 440 -5.24 22.83 -18.17
#